data_AF-A0A485CLG9-F1
#
_entry.id   AF-A0A485CLG9-F1
#
_cell.length_a   1.000
_cell.length_b   1.000
_cell.length_c   1.000
_cell.angle_alpha   90.00
_cell.angle_beta   90.00
_cell.angle_gamma   90.00
#
_symmetry.space_group_name_H-M   'P 1'
#
loop_
_entity.id
_entity.type
_entity.pdbx_description
1 polymer ?
#
loop_
_entity_poly.entity_id
_entity_poly.type
_entity_poly.pdbx_seq_one_letter_code
_entity_poly.pdbx_strand_id
1 'polypeptide(L)'
;MTDVISFNDRLVQAKRLLAIAASVEEHSNHPLAHAVVAAAEHHELPHIPHGEVEYVIAHGLLCALEDHQMVIGSRHFLDCHYDIDFSPYEDEISELEAKGRHLLFIGFDDQLVGMIGLQDHLRDEASEVIAQLKASGIRQVVLLTGDRAEKACQLAERVGIDRYVAEATPERQS
;
A
#
# COMPACT_ATOMS: atom_id res chain seq x y z
N MET A 1 6.92 6.77 7.58
CA MET A 1 7.67 7.62 6.63
C MET A 1 7.21 7.25 5.24
N THR A 2 6.99 8.21 4.35
CA THR A 2 6.43 7.98 3.01
C THR A 2 7.46 8.39 1.95
N ASP A 3 7.82 7.46 1.07
CA ASP A 3 8.69 7.72 -0.06
C ASP A 3 7.81 7.86 -1.31
N VAL A 4 8.00 8.90 -2.12
CA VAL A 4 7.22 9.10 -3.35
C VAL A 4 8.17 9.32 -4.52
N ILE A 5 8.04 8.48 -5.53
CA ILE A 5 8.86 8.56 -6.75
C ILE A 5 7.93 8.80 -7.93
N SER A 6 8.25 9.84 -8.71
CA SER A 6 7.72 10.00 -10.05
C SER A 6 8.76 9.53 -11.05
N PHE A 7 8.35 8.69 -11.99
CA PHE A 7 9.20 8.23 -13.08
C PHE A 7 9.14 9.18 -14.29
N ASN A 8 8.16 10.08 -14.31
CA ASN A 8 8.01 11.07 -15.37
C ASN A 8 7.58 12.43 -14.78
N ASP A 9 8.55 13.19 -14.29
CA ASP A 9 8.33 14.52 -13.70
C ASP A 9 7.69 15.54 -14.66
N ARG A 10 7.77 15.31 -15.98
CA ARG A 10 7.10 16.16 -16.97
C ARG A 10 5.60 15.90 -17.02
N LEU A 11 5.19 14.67 -16.76
CA LEU A 11 3.80 14.25 -16.74
C LEU A 11 3.18 14.55 -15.36
N VAL A 12 3.85 14.12 -14.28
CA VAL A 12 3.37 14.35 -12.91
C VAL A 12 4.54 14.42 -11.94
N GLN A 13 4.56 15.43 -11.07
CA GLN A 13 5.59 15.55 -10.03
C GLN A 13 5.22 14.71 -8.81
N ALA A 14 6.22 14.21 -8.08
CA ALA A 14 6.02 13.38 -6.88
C ALA A 14 5.01 13.96 -5.86
N LYS A 15 5.07 15.27 -5.57
CA LYS A 15 4.09 15.92 -4.68
C LYS A 15 2.66 15.89 -5.23
N ARG A 16 2.51 16.11 -6.53
CA ARG A 16 1.19 16.04 -7.19
C ARG A 16 0.68 14.61 -7.20
N LEU A 17 1.56 13.63 -7.42
CA LEU A 17 1.24 12.21 -7.38
C LEU A 17 0.71 11.79 -6.00
N LEU A 18 1.34 12.25 -4.92
CA LEU A 18 0.84 12.04 -3.55
C LEU A 18 -0.51 12.72 -3.32
N ALA A 19 -0.68 13.97 -3.79
CA ALA A 19 -1.93 14.70 -3.64
C ALA A 19 -3.09 14.01 -4.38
N ILE A 20 -2.84 13.53 -5.60
CA ILE A 20 -3.81 12.76 -6.40
C ILE A 20 -4.19 11.48 -5.67
N ALA A 21 -3.20 10.68 -5.25
CA ALA A 21 -3.46 9.42 -4.57
C ALA A 21 -4.28 9.62 -3.29
N ALA A 22 -3.95 10.64 -2.48
CA ALA A 22 -4.71 10.97 -1.28
C ALA A 22 -6.15 11.40 -1.59
N SER A 23 -6.35 12.18 -2.65
CA SER A 23 -7.69 12.65 -3.04
C SER A 23 -8.58 11.49 -3.46
N VAL A 24 -8.04 10.53 -4.22
CA VAL A 24 -8.77 9.33 -4.63
C VAL A 24 -9.02 8.36 -3.46
N GLU A 25 -8.03 8.20 -2.59
CA GLU A 25 -8.08 7.29 -1.44
C GLU A 25 -8.89 7.84 -0.25
N GLU A 26 -9.26 9.13 -0.22
CA GLU A 26 -10.05 9.72 0.89
C GLU A 26 -11.44 9.06 1.06
N HIS A 27 -11.90 8.37 0.02
CA HIS A 27 -13.16 7.62 0.01
C HIS A 27 -13.02 6.16 0.48
N SER A 28 -11.79 5.71 0.77
CA SER A 28 -11.43 4.33 1.11
C SER A 28 -11.19 4.19 2.61
N ASN A 29 -11.77 3.16 3.24
CA ASN A 29 -11.55 2.84 4.67
C ASN A 29 -10.39 1.86 4.89
N HIS A 30 -9.54 1.65 3.89
CA HIS A 30 -8.42 0.75 4.01
C HIS A 30 -7.24 1.41 4.76
N PRO A 31 -6.51 0.68 5.61
CA PRO A 31 -5.31 1.18 6.27
C PRO A 31 -4.29 1.93 5.40
N LEU A 32 -4.07 1.44 4.19
CA LEU A 32 -3.15 2.07 3.23
C LEU A 32 -3.67 3.44 2.78
N ALA A 33 -4.97 3.57 2.55
CA ALA A 33 -5.63 4.82 2.19
C ALA A 33 -5.38 5.89 3.27
N HIS A 34 -5.61 5.53 4.53
CA HIS A 34 -5.33 6.43 5.66
C HIS A 34 -3.87 6.88 5.71
N ALA A 35 -2.92 6.00 5.44
CA ALA A 35 -1.50 6.35 5.43
C ALA A 35 -1.14 7.32 4.28
N VAL A 36 -1.75 7.16 3.11
CA VAL A 36 -1.57 8.08 1.96
C VAL A 36 -2.20 9.45 2.28
N VAL A 37 -3.44 9.48 2.78
CA VAL A 37 -4.14 10.71 3.16
C VAL A 37 -3.37 11.47 4.24
N ALA A 38 -2.96 10.79 5.31
CA ALA A 38 -2.16 11.40 6.38
C ALA A 38 -0.82 11.97 5.89
N ALA A 39 -0.18 11.31 4.92
CA ALA A 39 1.05 11.82 4.32
C ALA A 39 0.81 13.10 3.51
N ALA A 40 -0.30 13.18 2.77
CA ALA A 40 -0.66 14.38 2.03
C ALA A 40 -1.03 15.55 2.96
N GLU A 41 -1.79 15.28 4.02
CA GLU A 41 -2.13 16.28 5.05
C GLU A 41 -0.87 16.82 5.75
N HIS A 42 0.07 15.94 6.12
CA HIS A 42 1.34 16.35 6.73
C HIS A 42 2.17 17.28 5.83
N HIS A 43 2.05 17.12 4.52
CA HIS A 43 2.71 17.96 3.52
C HIS A 43 1.86 19.15 3.06
N GLU A 44 0.70 19.39 3.69
CA GLU A 44 -0.25 20.46 3.34
C GLU A 44 -0.62 20.46 1.86
N LEU A 45 -0.76 19.27 1.27
CA LEU A 45 -1.08 19.12 -0.14
C LEU A 45 -2.57 19.38 -0.39
N PRO A 46 -2.93 20.08 -1.49
CA PRO A 46 -4.32 20.34 -1.81
C PRO A 46 -5.01 19.07 -2.30
N HIS A 47 -6.33 18.99 -2.06
CA HIS A 47 -7.18 18.01 -2.76
C HIS A 47 -7.17 18.30 -4.27
N ILE A 48 -7.06 17.25 -5.07
CA ILE A 48 -7.03 17.30 -6.53
C ILE A 48 -8.38 16.80 -7.05
N PRO A 49 -9.13 17.64 -7.79
CA PRO A 49 -10.38 17.21 -8.39
C PRO A 49 -10.19 16.01 -9.31
N HIS A 50 -11.01 15.00 -9.14
CA HIS A 50 -10.97 13.77 -9.92
C HIS A 50 -12.39 13.33 -10.30
N GLY A 51 -12.50 12.45 -11.28
CA GLY A 51 -13.76 11.83 -11.69
C GLY A 51 -14.28 10.83 -10.66
N GLU A 52 -15.32 10.09 -11.04
CA GLU A 52 -15.81 8.97 -10.24
C GLU A 52 -14.70 7.92 -10.05
N VAL A 53 -14.58 7.40 -8.83
CA VAL A 53 -13.59 6.38 -8.47
C VAL A 53 -14.26 5.03 -8.51
N GLU A 54 -13.77 4.15 -9.40
CA GLU A 54 -14.22 2.77 -9.48
C GLU A 54 -13.27 1.87 -8.68
N TYR A 55 -13.83 1.16 -7.71
CA TYR A 55 -13.11 0.18 -6.90
C TYR A 55 -13.11 -1.17 -7.61
N VAL A 56 -11.96 -1.56 -8.17
CA VAL A 56 -11.82 -2.85 -8.83
C VAL A 56 -11.47 -3.89 -7.76
N ILE A 57 -12.47 -4.70 -7.40
CA ILE A 57 -12.43 -5.62 -6.25
C ILE A 57 -11.13 -6.43 -6.25
N ALA A 58 -10.46 -6.38 -5.10
CA ALA A 58 -9.25 -7.08 -4.69
C ALA A 58 -7.90 -6.55 -5.22
N HIS A 59 -7.82 -5.48 -6.02
CA HIS A 59 -6.53 -5.17 -6.67
C HIS A 59 -6.17 -3.67 -6.83
N GLY A 60 -7.14 -2.75 -6.95
CA GLY A 60 -6.83 -1.32 -7.03
C GLY A 60 -8.02 -0.39 -7.35
N LEU A 61 -7.69 0.84 -7.73
CA LEU A 61 -8.59 1.95 -8.01
C LEU A 61 -8.41 2.42 -9.45
N LEU A 62 -9.52 2.79 -10.07
CA LEU A 62 -9.57 3.40 -11.39
C LEU A 62 -10.27 4.76 -11.27
N CYS A 63 -9.70 5.81 -11.87
CA CYS A 63 -10.30 7.12 -11.86
C CYS A 63 -9.90 7.93 -13.11
N ALA A 64 -10.82 8.76 -13.61
CA ALA A 64 -10.50 9.75 -14.61
C ALA A 64 -9.86 10.98 -13.95
N LEU A 65 -8.69 11.39 -14.44
CA LEU A 65 -8.00 12.59 -13.98
C LEU A 65 -7.61 13.44 -15.19
N GLU A 66 -8.23 14.62 -15.31
CA GLU A 66 -8.07 15.48 -16.48
C GLU A 66 -8.39 14.70 -17.77
N ASP A 67 -7.43 14.57 -18.69
CA ASP A 67 -7.57 13.84 -19.95
C ASP A 67 -7.02 12.40 -19.89
N HIS A 68 -6.63 11.92 -18.71
CA HIS A 68 -5.96 10.63 -18.51
C HIS A 68 -6.83 9.63 -17.75
N GLN A 69 -6.72 8.36 -18.12
CA GLN A 69 -7.22 7.27 -17.31
C GLN A 69 -6.14 6.87 -16.30
N MET A 70 -6.42 7.09 -15.02
CA MET A 70 -5.50 6.76 -13.94
C MET A 70 -5.88 5.45 -13.25
N VAL A 71 -4.87 4.62 -13.02
CA VAL A 71 -4.97 3.40 -12.20
C VAL A 71 -4.01 3.48 -11.03
N ILE A 72 -4.48 3.07 -9.84
CA ILE A 72 -3.68 3.01 -8.62
C ILE A 72 -3.84 1.61 -8.01
N GLY A 73 -2.75 0.95 -7.64
CA GLY A 73 -2.86 -0.35 -6.96
C GLY A 73 -1.58 -1.14 -6.83
N SER A 74 -1.72 -2.45 -6.66
CA SER A 74 -0.59 -3.37 -6.58
C SER A 74 0.09 -3.59 -7.93
N ARG A 75 1.34 -4.09 -7.93
CA ARG A 75 2.04 -4.46 -9.17
C ARG A 75 1.23 -5.46 -10.00
N HIS A 76 0.69 -6.49 -9.36
CA HIS A 76 -0.12 -7.52 -10.02
C HIS A 76 -1.36 -6.91 -10.70
N PHE A 77 -1.99 -5.91 -10.07
CA PHE A 77 -3.13 -5.21 -10.65
C PHE A 77 -2.78 -4.52 -11.96
N LEU A 78 -1.76 -3.66 -11.92
CA LEU A 78 -1.37 -2.83 -13.06
C LEU A 78 -0.80 -3.68 -14.20
N ASP A 79 0.01 -4.68 -13.89
CA ASP A 79 0.58 -5.61 -14.87
C ASP A 79 -0.51 -6.47 -15.53
N CYS A 80 -1.28 -7.23 -14.74
CA CYS A 80 -2.22 -8.21 -15.31
C CYS A 80 -3.50 -7.60 -15.91
N HIS A 81 -3.93 -6.42 -15.46
CA HIS A 81 -5.18 -5.81 -15.95
C HIS A 81 -4.97 -4.67 -16.94
N TYR A 82 -3.80 -4.01 -16.90
CA TYR A 82 -3.51 -2.84 -17.74
C TYR A 82 -2.20 -2.98 -18.53
N ASP A 83 -1.54 -4.13 -18.48
CA ASP A 83 -0.33 -4.44 -19.28
C ASP A 83 0.79 -3.40 -19.10
N ILE A 84 0.86 -2.80 -17.90
CA ILE A 84 1.83 -1.76 -17.58
C ILE A 84 3.21 -2.40 -17.37
N ASP A 85 4.20 -1.95 -18.15
CA ASP A 85 5.58 -2.42 -18.04
C ASP A 85 6.32 -1.77 -16.84
N PHE A 86 6.82 -2.63 -15.95
CA PHE A 86 7.63 -2.25 -14.79
C PHE A 86 9.14 -2.39 -15.02
N SER A 87 9.54 -3.10 -16.10
CA SER A 87 10.95 -3.43 -16.37
C SER A 87 11.91 -2.24 -16.32
N PRO A 88 11.54 -1.02 -16.78
CA PRO A 88 12.43 0.14 -16.72
C PRO A 88 12.74 0.64 -15.30
N TYR A 89 11.95 0.23 -14.29
CA TYR A 89 11.94 0.81 -12.94
C TYR A 89 12.24 -0.23 -11.84
N GLU A 90 12.67 -1.44 -12.24
CA GLU A 90 12.84 -2.56 -11.32
C GLU A 90 13.88 -2.29 -10.23
N ASP A 91 14.91 -1.49 -10.54
CA ASP A 91 15.97 -1.12 -9.59
C ASP A 91 15.41 -0.23 -8.46
N GLU A 92 14.66 0.82 -8.79
CA GLU A 92 14.02 1.70 -7.81
C GLU A 92 12.97 0.97 -6.97
N ILE A 93 12.19 0.09 -7.60
CA ILE A 93 11.19 -0.74 -6.94
C ILE A 93 11.86 -1.66 -5.93
N SER A 94 12.88 -2.41 -6.36
CA SER A 94 13.63 -3.34 -5.53
C SER A 94 14.29 -2.64 -4.34
N GLU A 95 14.79 -1.42 -4.52
CA GLU A 95 15.39 -0.64 -3.45
C GLU A 95 14.38 -0.33 -2.32
N LEU A 96 13.17 0.10 -2.67
CA LEU A 96 12.14 0.40 -1.67
C LEU A 96 11.55 -0.87 -1.05
N GLU A 97 11.37 -1.94 -1.81
CA GLU A 97 10.96 -3.25 -1.27
C GLU A 97 11.99 -3.79 -0.28
N ALA A 98 13.28 -3.66 -0.57
CA ALA A 98 14.37 -4.05 0.34
C ALA A 98 14.37 -3.23 1.63
N LYS A 99 13.88 -1.98 1.59
CA LYS A 99 13.62 -1.15 2.79
C LYS A 99 12.35 -1.53 3.53
N GLY A 100 11.64 -2.57 3.08
CA GLY A 100 10.40 -3.06 3.69
C GLY A 100 9.21 -2.14 3.46
N ARG A 101 9.22 -1.35 2.38
CA ARG A 101 8.09 -0.48 2.01
C ARG A 101 6.97 -1.32 1.39
N HIS A 102 5.74 -0.97 1.74
CA HIS A 102 4.57 -1.41 0.99
C HIS A 102 4.37 -0.44 -0.19
N LEU A 103 4.51 -0.94 -1.42
CA LEU A 103 4.45 -0.11 -2.61
C LEU A 103 3.02 -0.03 -3.16
N LEU A 104 2.59 1.19 -3.45
CA LEU A 104 1.39 1.50 -4.21
C LEU A 104 1.85 2.12 -5.53
N PHE A 105 1.42 1.55 -6.65
CA PHE A 105 1.84 1.97 -7.99
C PHE A 105 0.75 2.80 -8.64
N ILE A 106 1.16 3.77 -9.46
CA ILE A 106 0.25 4.67 -10.17
C ILE A 106 0.62 4.65 -11.65
N GLY A 107 -0.38 4.44 -12.50
CA GLY A 107 -0.25 4.47 -13.95
C GLY A 107 -1.24 5.42 -14.62
N PHE A 108 -0.81 6.03 -15.73
CA PHE A 108 -1.66 6.81 -16.65
C PHE A 108 -1.56 6.19 -18.03
N ASP A 109 -2.70 5.96 -18.69
CA ASP A 109 -2.80 5.50 -20.09
C ASP A 109 -1.77 4.39 -20.43
N ASP A 110 -1.80 3.32 -19.65
CA ASP A 110 -0.96 2.12 -19.79
C ASP A 110 0.55 2.33 -19.52
N GLN A 111 0.93 3.43 -18.88
CA GLN A 111 2.31 3.71 -18.47
C GLN A 111 2.44 3.83 -16.95
N LEU A 112 3.48 3.24 -16.37
CA LEU A 112 3.83 3.47 -14.98
C LEU A 112 4.36 4.90 -14.82
N VAL A 113 3.68 5.72 -14.03
CA VAL A 113 4.03 7.13 -13.82
C VAL A 113 4.72 7.38 -12.48
N GLY A 114 4.50 6.50 -11.50
CA GLY A 114 5.19 6.60 -10.23
C GLY A 114 4.74 5.57 -9.21
N MET A 115 5.29 5.70 -8.01
CA MET A 115 4.96 4.85 -6.88
C MET A 115 5.04 5.60 -5.56
N ILE A 116 4.28 5.11 -4.58
CA ILE A 116 4.27 5.56 -3.19
C ILE A 116 4.70 4.37 -2.33
N GLY A 117 5.84 4.51 -1.66
CA GLY A 117 6.33 3.58 -0.66
C GLY A 117 5.85 3.97 0.72
N LEU A 118 4.96 3.16 1.28
CA LEU A 118 4.41 3.35 2.62
C LEU A 118 5.17 2.50 3.63
N GLN A 119 5.43 3.09 4.80
CA GLN A 119 5.86 2.34 5.96
C GLN A 119 4.63 1.85 6.72
N ASP A 120 4.58 0.55 6.98
CA ASP A 120 3.44 -0.06 7.68
C ASP A 120 3.51 0.22 9.18
N HIS A 121 2.97 1.38 9.58
CA HIS A 121 2.88 1.83 10.98
C HIS A 121 1.88 1.02 11.80
N LEU A 122 0.90 0.38 11.15
CA LEU A 122 -0.07 -0.49 11.83
C LEU A 122 0.60 -1.70 12.47
N ARG A 123 1.73 -2.16 11.89
CA ARG A 123 2.58 -3.17 12.51
C ARG A 123 3.29 -2.64 13.76
N ASP A 124 3.64 -1.36 13.79
CA ASP A 124 4.26 -0.75 14.97
C ASP A 124 3.23 -0.61 16.11
N GLU A 125 2.01 -0.14 15.82
CA GLU A 125 0.90 -0.09 16.79
C GLU A 125 0.47 -1.48 17.28
N ALA A 126 0.50 -2.49 16.40
CA ALA A 126 0.21 -3.87 16.77
C ALA A 126 1.11 -4.35 17.92
N SER A 127 2.37 -3.90 17.96
CA SER A 127 3.29 -4.25 19.05
C SER A 127 2.79 -3.76 20.41
N GLU A 128 2.28 -2.53 20.49
CA GLU A 128 1.70 -1.97 21.72
C GLU A 128 0.43 -2.73 22.13
N VAL A 129 -0.44 -3.04 21.16
CA VAL A 129 -1.69 -3.79 21.42
C VAL A 129 -1.38 -5.21 21.91
N ILE A 130 -0.43 -5.91 21.28
CA ILE A 130 0.03 -7.25 21.70
C ILE A 130 0.58 -7.17 23.14
N ALA A 131 1.37 -6.15 23.46
CA ALA A 131 1.92 -5.96 24.80
C ALA A 131 0.81 -5.72 25.84
N GLN A 132 -0.20 -4.92 25.52
CA GLN A 132 -1.36 -4.67 26.40
C GLN A 132 -2.22 -5.93 26.61
N LEU A 133 -2.41 -6.74 25.57
CA LEU A 133 -3.11 -8.02 25.66
C LEU A 133 -2.37 -9.00 26.59
N LYS A 134 -1.05 -9.10 26.44
CA LYS A 134 -0.20 -9.92 27.31
C LYS A 134 -0.22 -9.43 28.76
N ALA A 135 -0.15 -8.11 28.97
CA ALA A 135 -0.27 -7.49 30.29
C ALA A 135 -1.65 -7.75 30.94
N SER A 136 -2.69 -7.93 30.12
CA SER A 136 -4.05 -8.27 30.55
C SER A 136 -4.24 -9.77 30.85
N GLY A 137 -3.19 -10.59 30.73
CA GLY A 137 -3.19 -12.01 31.07
C GLY A 137 -3.39 -12.98 29.91
N ILE A 138 -3.47 -12.49 28.66
CA ILE A 138 -3.45 -13.34 27.47
C ILE A 138 -2.04 -13.95 27.34
N ARG A 139 -1.95 -15.29 27.39
CA ARG A 139 -0.67 -16.00 27.41
C ARG A 139 -0.09 -16.28 26.03
N GLN A 140 -0.93 -16.26 25.00
CA GLN A 140 -0.53 -16.61 23.64
C GLN A 140 -1.35 -15.81 22.64
N VAL A 141 -0.66 -15.13 21.72
CA VAL A 141 -1.25 -14.52 20.54
C VAL A 141 -0.77 -15.28 19.30
N VAL A 142 -1.71 -15.55 18.38
CA VAL A 142 -1.44 -16.27 17.13
C VAL A 142 -1.80 -15.39 15.94
N LEU A 143 -0.86 -15.15 15.03
CA LEU A 143 -1.09 -14.48 13.76
C LEU A 143 -1.65 -15.47 12.74
N LEU A 144 -2.80 -15.15 12.14
CA LEU A 144 -3.36 -15.86 10.99
C LEU A 144 -3.28 -14.94 9.78
N THR A 145 -2.56 -15.35 8.73
CA THR A 145 -2.40 -14.54 7.51
C THR A 145 -2.37 -15.41 6.25
N GLY A 146 -2.89 -14.85 5.16
CA GLY A 146 -2.72 -15.39 3.81
C GLY A 146 -1.37 -15.07 3.17
N ASP A 147 -0.55 -14.22 3.82
CA ASP A 147 0.78 -13.87 3.36
C ASP A 147 1.72 -15.07 3.32
N ARG A 148 2.78 -14.95 2.49
CA ARG A 148 3.90 -15.89 2.45
C ARG A 148 4.57 -16.02 3.81
N ALA A 149 5.09 -17.21 4.10
CA ALA A 149 5.71 -17.53 5.40
C ALA A 149 6.82 -16.56 5.84
N GLU A 150 7.64 -16.07 4.91
CA GLU A 150 8.69 -15.08 5.20
C GLU A 150 8.12 -13.76 5.75
N LYS A 151 7.08 -13.22 5.09
CA LYS A 151 6.42 -11.98 5.55
C LYS A 151 5.72 -12.18 6.89
N ALA A 152 5.08 -13.33 7.09
CA ALA A 152 4.41 -13.66 8.35
C ALA A 152 5.39 -13.79 9.52
N CYS A 153 6.53 -14.44 9.30
CA CYS A 153 7.59 -14.59 10.30
C CYS A 153 8.18 -13.24 10.71
N GLN A 154 8.59 -12.42 9.72
CA GLN A 154 9.12 -11.09 9.97
C GLN A 154 8.13 -10.20 10.74
N LEU A 155 6.83 -10.31 10.43
CA LEU A 155 5.79 -9.60 11.18
C LEU A 155 5.70 -10.08 12.62
N ALA A 156 5.61 -11.40 12.82
CA ALA A 156 5.42 -11.98 14.15
C ALA A 156 6.59 -11.63 15.08
N GLU A 157 7.83 -11.69 14.58
CA GLU A 157 9.03 -11.29 15.32
C GLU A 157 9.02 -9.80 15.67
N ARG A 158 8.67 -8.94 14.69
CA ARG A 158 8.67 -7.49 14.89
C ARG A 158 7.68 -7.05 15.97
N VAL A 159 6.51 -7.69 16.06
CA VAL A 159 5.41 -7.25 16.92
C VAL A 159 5.20 -8.12 18.18
N GLY A 160 6.09 -9.10 18.39
CA GLY A 160 6.11 -9.93 19.60
C GLY A 160 5.00 -10.98 19.67
N ILE A 161 4.55 -11.51 18.53
CA ILE A 161 3.55 -12.58 18.43
C ILE A 161 4.19 -13.95 18.68
N ASP A 162 3.52 -14.80 19.47
CA ASP A 162 4.09 -16.07 19.94
C ASP A 162 4.07 -17.18 18.87
N ARG A 163 3.12 -17.11 17.93
CA ARG A 163 2.97 -18.11 16.86
C ARG A 163 2.31 -17.49 15.63
N TYR A 164 2.66 -17.97 14.44
CA TYR A 164 1.99 -17.58 13.21
C TYR A 164 1.56 -18.79 12.38
N VAL A 165 0.54 -18.59 11.54
CA VAL A 165 0.07 -19.48 10.50
C VAL A 165 0.02 -18.64 9.22
N ALA A 166 0.89 -18.97 8.28
CA ALA A 166 1.01 -18.30 6.99
C ALA A 166 0.26 -19.07 5.90
N GLU A 167 0.01 -18.41 4.77
CA GLU A 167 -0.66 -18.99 3.59
C GLU A 167 -2.00 -19.66 3.95
N ALA A 168 -2.70 -19.09 4.93
CA ALA A 168 -3.98 -19.61 5.39
C ALA A 168 -5.07 -19.33 4.34
N THR A 169 -5.65 -20.38 3.76
CA THR A 169 -6.85 -20.28 2.93
C THR A 169 -8.12 -20.30 3.78
N PRO A 170 -9.25 -19.74 3.30
CA PRO A 170 -10.52 -19.73 4.04
C PRO A 170 -10.97 -21.12 4.51
N GLU A 171 -10.66 -22.20 3.77
CA GLU A 171 -11.03 -23.56 4.18
C GLU A 171 -10.19 -24.12 5.34
N ARG A 172 -9.04 -23.50 5.66
CA ARG A 172 -8.14 -23.94 6.74
C ARG A 172 -8.36 -23.22 8.08
N GLN A 173 -9.37 -22.35 8.18
CA GLN A 173 -9.67 -21.58 9.40
C GLN A 173 -10.64 -22.30 10.38
N SER A 174 -10.96 -23.57 10.14
CA SER A 174 -11.87 -24.38 11.00
C SER A 174 -11.12 -25.30 11.95
#